data_AF-A0A1F5UIP7-F1
#
_entry.id   AF-A0A1F5UIP7-F1
#
_cell.length_a   1.000
_cell.length_b   1.000
_cell.length_c   1.000
_cell.angle_alpha   90.00
_cell.angle_beta   90.00
_cell.angle_gamma   90.00
#
_symmetry.space_group_name_H-M   'P 1'
#
loop_
_entity.id
_entity.type
_entity.pdbx_description
1 polymer ?
#
loop_
_entity_poly.entity_id
_entity_poly.type
_entity_poly.pdbx_seq_one_letter_code
_entity_poly.pdbx_strand_id
1 'polypeptide(L)'
;MRLQVFGGKSYLRIYDTWVFNGEGAKKPDWTKPYDQLVSLGITFPLNLTGTNKCFYGAGGKIIDCEKKGNEYYINQSSYKKYDAGNGVKEGVLEGWFNVNGENCGVSAGIRNVYQEFPKEISYDSGKKEMRLSLYPKRNERLAFVHKKNASDDGVCIGGNRAIGLAKTHEFFVDFHIAKTEDTVVRENALSFLEPSIVLSDRKWIAASRVFGYYRIFDDTSDFGGNLSGKDIENGLRLTAEWWLYNQQSEPWYGFYDYGDFQEMYNPKKNTWNYLNGRYAWNCGEMANDYGLWMQFLRTGRRDYYLASEAMTKHFSDIDRGHLWSTPFPAVDKYENKKPGILYGAQARHNVDHWRDDYWLRDHTYIQGEVIMYYLFGYRRAMDTMEEALYAMYNIFDYYDNHEIREWTLPLWNMVDLWDLGVEIKYPVKLSNKDIEKEMKRRFEQLLKYQCASGQWPASHHKNSSEGCQGPDIFDFYTNAAIEDYYDFTGNGDELAIRLNKAFLKWCKCFLATPVDGLEPPEQSSARAMAYAMRISSDKKAYQDRLLNSRGILSLSRGGSGKIDINNSKSENYKSYAGLKDVSIHRLRHIGGIRWFTIPWATRALKGDLPYEEPKIEK
;
A
#
# COMPACT_ATOMS: atom_id res chain seq x y z
N MET A 1 -6.18 -14.81 -13.70
CA MET A 1 -6.90 -15.61 -12.66
C MET A 1 -5.97 -16.63 -12.03
N ARG A 2 -5.97 -16.76 -10.70
CA ARG A 2 -5.31 -17.82 -9.93
C ARG A 2 -6.33 -18.59 -9.11
N LEU A 3 -6.22 -19.91 -9.11
CA LEU A 3 -7.04 -20.81 -8.30
C LEU A 3 -6.18 -21.42 -7.21
N GLN A 4 -6.62 -21.32 -5.95
CA GLN A 4 -6.02 -22.03 -4.84
C GLN A 4 -6.94 -23.17 -4.40
N VAL A 5 -6.38 -24.38 -4.36
CA VAL A 5 -7.05 -25.62 -3.99
C VAL A 5 -6.26 -26.26 -2.86
N PHE A 6 -6.96 -26.76 -1.83
CA PHE A 6 -6.35 -27.31 -0.63
C PHE A 6 -6.71 -28.78 -0.47
N GLY A 7 -5.74 -29.61 -0.09
CA GLY A 7 -5.95 -31.06 0.08
C GLY A 7 -7.08 -31.37 1.07
N GLY A 8 -8.05 -32.17 0.64
CA GLY A 8 -9.20 -32.57 1.47
C GLY A 8 -10.24 -31.46 1.73
N LYS A 9 -10.20 -30.35 0.99
CA LYS A 9 -11.17 -29.25 1.11
C LYS A 9 -12.11 -29.20 -0.09
N SER A 10 -13.36 -28.83 0.17
CA SER A 10 -14.45 -28.71 -0.81
C SER A 10 -14.60 -27.30 -1.39
N TYR A 11 -13.66 -26.41 -1.13
CA TYR A 11 -13.72 -25.02 -1.57
C TYR A 11 -12.58 -24.65 -2.51
N LEU A 12 -12.83 -23.62 -3.30
CA LEU A 12 -11.88 -22.93 -4.15
C LEU A 12 -11.73 -21.50 -3.66
N ARG A 13 -10.49 -21.02 -3.53
CA ARG A 13 -10.22 -19.56 -3.46
C ARG A 13 -9.76 -19.09 -4.83
N ILE A 14 -10.31 -17.98 -5.28
CA ILE A 14 -10.08 -17.44 -6.62
C ILE A 14 -9.56 -16.01 -6.47
N TYR A 15 -8.43 -15.73 -7.11
CA TYR A 15 -7.90 -14.39 -7.28
C TYR A 15 -8.05 -14.03 -8.76
N ASP A 16 -8.98 -13.13 -9.08
CA ASP A 16 -9.18 -12.68 -10.45
C ASP A 16 -8.59 -11.29 -10.62
N THR A 17 -7.61 -11.18 -11.51
CA THR A 17 -6.97 -9.92 -11.88
C THR A 17 -7.34 -9.64 -13.32
N TRP A 18 -7.90 -8.46 -13.57
CA TRP A 18 -8.16 -7.94 -14.90
C TRP A 18 -7.32 -6.68 -15.12
N VAL A 19 -6.98 -6.41 -16.38
CA VAL A 19 -6.24 -5.21 -16.80
C VAL A 19 -7.08 -4.47 -17.82
N PHE A 20 -7.33 -3.18 -17.61
CA PHE A 20 -8.07 -2.33 -18.53
C PHE A 20 -7.23 -2.02 -19.78
N ASN A 21 -7.61 -2.54 -20.94
CA ASN A 21 -6.86 -2.35 -22.19
C ASN A 21 -7.45 -1.29 -23.14
N GLY A 22 -8.66 -0.78 -22.88
CA GLY A 22 -9.30 0.28 -23.67
C GLY A 22 -9.55 -0.05 -25.15
N GLU A 23 -9.61 -1.33 -25.55
CA GLU A 23 -9.82 -1.71 -26.96
C GLU A 23 -11.13 -1.13 -27.52
N GLY A 24 -11.00 -0.15 -28.42
CA GLY A 24 -12.10 0.61 -29.04
C GLY A 24 -11.75 2.09 -29.32
N ALA A 25 -10.83 2.67 -28.55
CA ALA A 25 -10.45 4.07 -28.64
C ALA A 25 -9.27 4.31 -29.60
N LYS A 26 -9.48 4.26 -30.93
CA LYS A 26 -8.43 4.67 -31.90
C LYS A 26 -8.03 6.16 -31.76
N LYS A 27 -8.86 6.98 -31.11
CA LYS A 27 -8.60 8.34 -30.58
C LYS A 27 -9.61 8.64 -29.45
N PRO A 28 -9.31 8.45 -28.16
CA PRO A 28 -10.22 8.79 -27.09
C PRO A 28 -10.43 10.31 -27.04
N ASP A 29 -11.69 10.70 -27.08
CA ASP A 29 -12.11 12.04 -26.67
C ASP A 29 -12.33 11.98 -25.16
N TRP A 30 -11.37 12.49 -24.40
CA TRP A 30 -11.35 12.45 -22.93
C TRP A 30 -12.48 13.23 -22.27
N THR A 31 -13.27 13.96 -23.06
CA THR A 31 -14.50 14.63 -22.61
C THR A 31 -15.74 13.76 -22.77
N LYS A 32 -15.61 12.58 -23.41
CA LYS A 32 -16.71 11.67 -23.71
C LYS A 32 -16.48 10.25 -23.14
N PRO A 33 -17.55 9.58 -22.71
CA PRO A 33 -17.48 8.27 -22.05
C PRO A 33 -17.33 7.11 -23.05
N TYR A 34 -16.26 7.10 -23.86
CA TYR A 34 -16.00 6.00 -24.80
C TYR A 34 -15.48 4.72 -24.12
N ASP A 35 -15.00 4.85 -22.88
CA ASP A 35 -14.39 3.80 -22.06
C ASP A 35 -15.28 3.51 -20.85
N GLN A 36 -16.33 2.72 -21.07
CA GLN A 36 -17.27 2.36 -20.00
C GLN A 36 -17.36 0.85 -19.80
N LEU A 37 -17.02 0.39 -18.61
CA LEU A 37 -17.24 -0.99 -18.21
C LEU A 37 -18.73 -1.19 -17.91
N VAL A 38 -19.39 -2.03 -18.70
CA VAL A 38 -20.81 -2.35 -18.54
C VAL A 38 -21.01 -3.47 -17.51
N SER A 39 -20.17 -4.50 -17.57
CA SER A 39 -20.15 -5.56 -16.56
C SER A 39 -18.85 -6.34 -16.59
N LEU A 40 -18.45 -6.80 -15.41
CA LEU A 40 -17.32 -7.67 -15.18
C LEU A 40 -17.71 -8.73 -14.15
N GLY A 41 -17.27 -9.96 -14.35
CA GLY A 41 -17.53 -11.04 -13.41
C GLY A 41 -17.42 -12.42 -14.02
N ILE A 42 -17.37 -13.42 -13.15
CA ILE A 42 -17.21 -14.82 -13.49
C ILE A 42 -18.59 -15.49 -13.45
N THR A 43 -18.92 -16.23 -14.50
CA THR A 43 -20.12 -17.09 -14.54
C THR A 43 -19.66 -18.53 -14.60
N PHE A 44 -20.28 -19.41 -13.81
CA PHE A 44 -20.05 -20.85 -13.88
C PHE A 44 -21.39 -21.61 -13.91
N PRO A 45 -21.43 -22.74 -14.63
CA PRO A 45 -22.61 -23.59 -14.66
C PRO A 45 -22.83 -24.21 -13.27
N LEU A 46 -24.07 -24.18 -12.80
CA LEU A 46 -24.50 -24.71 -11.53
C LEU A 46 -25.84 -25.44 -11.68
N ASN A 47 -25.78 -26.77 -11.81
CA ASN A 47 -26.95 -27.63 -11.92
C ASN A 47 -27.31 -28.21 -10.54
N LEU A 48 -28.33 -27.63 -9.91
CA LEU A 48 -28.91 -28.12 -8.66
C LEU A 48 -30.23 -28.84 -8.95
N THR A 49 -30.49 -29.95 -8.28
CA THR A 49 -31.75 -30.70 -8.40
C THR A 49 -32.77 -30.23 -7.36
N GLY A 50 -34.06 -30.47 -7.62
CA GLY A 50 -35.14 -30.18 -6.68
C GLY A 50 -35.48 -28.70 -6.53
N THR A 51 -36.25 -28.37 -5.49
CA THR A 51 -36.60 -27.00 -5.14
C THR A 51 -35.41 -26.32 -4.47
N ASN A 52 -34.97 -25.18 -5.01
CA ASN A 52 -33.83 -24.46 -4.46
C ASN A 52 -34.22 -23.63 -3.23
N LYS A 53 -33.47 -23.78 -2.14
CA LYS A 53 -33.48 -22.84 -0.99
C LYS A 53 -32.30 -21.89 -1.13
N CYS A 54 -32.52 -20.59 -0.98
CA CYS A 54 -31.48 -19.58 -1.09
C CYS A 54 -31.48 -18.68 0.14
N PHE A 55 -30.29 -18.36 0.67
CA PHE A 55 -30.11 -17.40 1.76
C PHE A 55 -28.75 -16.68 1.67
N TYR A 56 -28.65 -15.54 2.35
CA TYR A 56 -27.46 -14.67 2.34
C TYR A 56 -27.25 -14.00 3.70
N GLY A 57 -26.09 -13.36 3.88
CA GLY A 57 -25.76 -12.61 5.10
C GLY A 57 -25.92 -11.10 4.95
N ALA A 58 -26.59 -10.45 5.90
CA ALA A 58 -26.59 -8.99 6.05
C ALA A 58 -26.83 -8.57 7.50
N GLY A 59 -26.09 -7.55 7.97
CA GLY A 59 -26.26 -7.00 9.32
C GLY A 59 -26.09 -8.02 10.45
N GLY A 60 -25.22 -9.03 10.28
CA GLY A 60 -24.98 -10.07 11.28
C GLY A 60 -26.00 -11.22 11.25
N LYS A 61 -26.91 -11.26 10.27
CA LYS A 61 -28.05 -12.19 10.22
C LYS A 61 -28.08 -12.96 8.90
N ILE A 62 -28.61 -14.19 8.97
CA ILE A 62 -28.97 -15.00 7.82
C ILE A 62 -30.37 -14.59 7.37
N ILE A 63 -30.54 -14.33 6.08
CA ILE A 63 -31.80 -13.86 5.48
C ILE A 63 -32.11 -14.71 4.25
N ASP A 64 -33.34 -15.19 4.13
CA ASP A 64 -33.80 -15.92 2.94
C ASP A 64 -33.86 -14.99 1.71
N CYS A 65 -33.46 -15.50 0.55
CA CYS A 65 -33.51 -14.76 -0.71
C CYS A 65 -34.94 -14.64 -1.23
N GLU A 66 -35.27 -13.50 -1.87
CA GLU A 66 -36.49 -13.38 -2.66
C GLU A 66 -36.21 -13.69 -4.14
N LYS A 67 -37.03 -14.56 -4.74
CA LYS A 67 -36.90 -14.91 -6.16
C LYS A 67 -37.52 -13.84 -7.06
N LYS A 68 -36.79 -13.35 -8.05
CA LYS A 68 -37.31 -12.47 -9.12
C LYS A 68 -37.28 -13.21 -10.46
N GLY A 69 -38.45 -13.69 -10.89
CA GLY A 69 -38.55 -14.55 -12.07
C GLY A 69 -37.79 -15.86 -11.83
N ASN A 70 -36.72 -16.09 -12.59
CA ASN A 70 -35.87 -17.28 -12.45
C ASN A 70 -34.62 -17.04 -11.58
N GLU A 71 -34.37 -15.80 -11.15
CA GLU A 71 -33.12 -15.38 -10.52
C GLU A 71 -33.28 -15.11 -9.02
N TYR A 72 -32.28 -15.51 -8.25
CA TYR A 72 -31.99 -14.99 -6.92
C TYR A 72 -30.72 -14.13 -7.00
N TYR A 73 -30.68 -12.98 -6.35
CA TYR A 73 -29.47 -12.14 -6.33
C TYR A 73 -29.32 -11.36 -5.04
N ILE A 74 -28.08 -10.96 -4.76
CA ILE A 74 -27.73 -9.89 -3.82
C ILE A 74 -26.83 -8.89 -4.54
N ASN A 75 -27.18 -7.61 -4.49
CA ASN A 75 -26.46 -6.51 -5.15
C ASN A 75 -26.15 -5.43 -4.11
N GLN A 76 -24.88 -5.17 -3.86
CA GLN A 76 -24.43 -4.01 -3.10
C GLN A 76 -24.22 -2.85 -4.08
N SER A 77 -25.14 -1.89 -4.10
CA SER A 77 -25.11 -0.80 -5.09
C SER A 77 -24.31 0.41 -4.64
N SER A 78 -24.15 0.59 -3.33
CA SER A 78 -23.29 1.61 -2.70
C SER A 78 -22.69 1.07 -1.41
N TYR A 79 -21.77 1.81 -0.77
CA TYR A 79 -21.21 1.40 0.53
C TYR A 79 -22.24 1.25 1.67
N LYS A 80 -23.49 1.68 1.48
CA LYS A 80 -24.56 1.64 2.49
C LYS A 80 -25.91 1.18 1.98
N LYS A 81 -26.01 0.72 0.72
CA LYS A 81 -27.28 0.25 0.14
C LYS A 81 -27.09 -1.06 -0.60
N TYR A 82 -28.04 -1.96 -0.40
CA TYR A 82 -28.11 -3.22 -1.12
C TYR A 82 -29.54 -3.55 -1.56
N ASP A 83 -29.68 -4.42 -2.55
CA ASP A 83 -30.95 -5.02 -2.97
C ASP A 83 -30.75 -6.55 -3.06
N ALA A 84 -31.71 -7.29 -2.53
CA ALA A 84 -31.71 -8.77 -2.52
C ALA A 84 -32.97 -9.34 -3.18
N GLY A 85 -33.49 -8.63 -4.19
CA GLY A 85 -34.72 -8.99 -4.88
C GLY A 85 -35.97 -8.55 -4.13
N ASN A 86 -35.91 -7.59 -3.21
CA ASN A 86 -37.10 -7.08 -2.52
C ASN A 86 -37.11 -5.57 -2.34
N GLY A 87 -36.40 -4.91 -3.25
CA GLY A 87 -36.20 -3.47 -3.23
C GLY A 87 -34.94 -3.09 -2.47
N VAL A 88 -34.52 -1.85 -2.68
CA VAL A 88 -33.30 -1.30 -2.09
C VAL A 88 -33.49 -1.09 -0.58
N LYS A 89 -32.51 -1.55 0.19
CA LYS A 89 -32.42 -1.43 1.65
C LYS A 89 -31.16 -0.67 2.04
N GLU A 90 -31.23 0.06 3.16
CA GLU A 90 -30.04 0.60 3.82
C GLU A 90 -29.31 -0.53 4.57
N GLY A 91 -27.98 -0.51 4.53
CA GLY A 91 -27.10 -1.50 5.17
C GLY A 91 -26.03 -2.06 4.23
N VAL A 92 -25.29 -3.04 4.74
CA VAL A 92 -24.21 -3.74 4.03
C VAL A 92 -24.46 -5.25 4.02
N LEU A 93 -24.18 -5.86 2.88
CA LEU A 93 -24.11 -7.31 2.71
C LEU A 93 -22.82 -7.84 3.35
N GLU A 94 -22.90 -9.02 3.94
CA GLU A 94 -21.72 -9.74 4.45
C GLU A 94 -20.84 -10.28 3.30
N GLY A 95 -21.35 -10.27 2.07
CA GLY A 95 -20.58 -10.60 0.86
C GLY A 95 -20.63 -12.07 0.43
N TRP A 96 -21.50 -12.88 1.04
CA TRP A 96 -21.73 -14.28 0.68
C TRP A 96 -23.20 -14.57 0.39
N PHE A 97 -23.41 -15.62 -0.39
CA PHE A 97 -24.70 -16.06 -0.90
C PHE A 97 -24.70 -17.59 -1.03
N ASN A 98 -25.78 -18.25 -0.64
CA ASN A 98 -25.89 -19.71 -0.69
C ASN A 98 -27.14 -20.16 -1.43
N VAL A 99 -27.01 -21.25 -2.20
CA VAL A 99 -28.14 -21.98 -2.79
C VAL A 99 -28.00 -23.47 -2.53
N ASN A 100 -29.03 -24.06 -1.93
CA ASN A 100 -29.17 -25.50 -1.76
C ASN A 100 -30.11 -26.06 -2.84
N GLY A 101 -29.72 -27.18 -3.42
CA GLY A 101 -30.65 -28.10 -4.08
C GLY A 101 -31.12 -29.18 -3.09
N GLU A 102 -31.55 -30.32 -3.64
CA GLU A 102 -32.04 -31.45 -2.85
C GLU A 102 -30.93 -32.15 -2.03
N ASN A 103 -29.77 -32.39 -2.66
CA ASN A 103 -28.69 -33.20 -2.07
C ASN A 103 -27.40 -32.41 -1.78
N CYS A 104 -27.14 -31.35 -2.52
CA CYS A 104 -25.95 -30.51 -2.40
C CYS A 104 -26.31 -29.02 -2.31
N GLY A 105 -25.38 -28.23 -1.79
CA GLY A 105 -25.43 -26.78 -1.75
C GLY A 105 -24.12 -26.15 -2.19
N VAL A 106 -24.21 -24.90 -2.63
CA VAL A 106 -23.07 -24.09 -3.03
C VAL A 106 -23.17 -22.74 -2.36
N SER A 107 -22.14 -22.41 -1.58
CA SER A 107 -21.91 -21.08 -1.04
C SER A 107 -20.84 -20.39 -1.87
N ALA A 108 -21.06 -19.14 -2.22
CA ALA A 108 -20.06 -18.32 -2.89
C ALA A 108 -20.03 -16.92 -2.29
N GLY A 109 -18.87 -16.29 -2.39
CA GLY A 109 -18.71 -14.94 -1.86
C GLY A 109 -17.65 -14.15 -2.59
N ILE A 110 -17.76 -12.84 -2.46
CA ILE A 110 -16.81 -11.86 -2.97
C ILE A 110 -16.30 -11.08 -1.76
N ARG A 111 -14.99 -10.90 -1.63
CA ARG A 111 -14.43 -10.11 -0.53
C ARG A 111 -14.66 -8.61 -0.76
N ASN A 112 -14.77 -7.84 0.32
CA ASN A 112 -14.88 -6.39 0.32
C ASN A 112 -16.09 -5.84 -0.49
N VAL A 113 -17.25 -6.49 -0.40
CA VAL A 113 -18.44 -6.15 -1.22
C VAL A 113 -18.90 -4.69 -1.08
N TYR A 114 -18.96 -4.17 0.15
CA TYR A 114 -19.43 -2.80 0.37
C TYR A 114 -18.32 -1.77 0.25
N GLN A 115 -17.06 -2.15 0.49
CA GLN A 115 -15.93 -1.25 0.32
C GLN A 115 -15.61 -1.04 -1.16
N GLU A 116 -15.70 -2.08 -1.98
CA GLU A 116 -15.42 -2.03 -3.42
C GLU A 116 -16.70 -2.12 -4.26
N PHE A 117 -17.77 -1.48 -3.79
CA PHE A 117 -19.05 -1.45 -4.49
C PHE A 117 -18.90 -0.82 -5.90
N PRO A 118 -19.76 -1.17 -6.87
CA PRO A 118 -20.85 -2.15 -6.74
C PRO A 118 -20.39 -3.59 -6.97
N LYS A 119 -21.01 -4.55 -6.28
CA LYS A 119 -20.80 -6.00 -6.52
C LYS A 119 -22.11 -6.77 -6.40
N GLU A 120 -22.19 -7.91 -7.08
CA GLU A 120 -23.38 -8.75 -7.05
C GLU A 120 -23.05 -10.24 -7.12
N ILE A 121 -23.84 -11.05 -6.43
CA ILE A 121 -23.87 -12.50 -6.60
C ILE A 121 -25.28 -12.88 -7.03
N SER A 122 -25.41 -13.67 -8.10
CA SER A 122 -26.70 -14.15 -8.55
C SER A 122 -26.69 -15.62 -8.97
N TYR A 123 -27.87 -16.24 -8.90
CA TYR A 123 -28.14 -17.58 -9.39
C TYR A 123 -29.41 -17.58 -10.25
N ASP A 124 -29.29 -17.96 -11.51
CA ASP A 124 -30.39 -18.13 -12.45
C ASP A 124 -30.74 -19.62 -12.57
N SER A 125 -31.86 -20.02 -11.96
CA SER A 125 -32.34 -21.41 -11.97
C SER A 125 -32.80 -21.89 -13.36
N GLY A 126 -33.20 -20.97 -14.25
CA GLY A 126 -33.62 -21.30 -15.61
C GLY A 126 -32.43 -21.61 -16.52
N LYS A 127 -31.33 -20.86 -16.35
CA LYS A 127 -30.07 -21.08 -17.08
C LYS A 127 -29.15 -22.09 -16.40
N LYS A 128 -29.37 -22.36 -15.11
CA LYS A 128 -28.47 -23.18 -14.27
C LYS A 128 -27.09 -22.57 -14.20
N GLU A 129 -27.03 -21.29 -13.88
CA GLU A 129 -25.79 -20.50 -13.84
C GLU A 129 -25.71 -19.70 -12.54
N MET A 130 -24.54 -19.71 -11.90
CA MET A 130 -24.20 -18.77 -10.85
C MET A 130 -23.22 -17.74 -11.39
N ARG A 131 -23.42 -16.46 -11.03
CA ARG A 131 -22.57 -15.36 -11.44
C ARG A 131 -22.06 -14.58 -10.23
N LEU A 132 -20.74 -14.39 -10.19
CA LEU A 132 -20.03 -13.50 -9.26
C LEU A 132 -19.62 -12.24 -10.04
N SER A 133 -20.43 -11.19 -9.93
CA SER A 133 -20.22 -9.92 -10.64
C SER A 133 -19.37 -8.96 -9.81
N LEU A 134 -18.19 -8.66 -10.32
CA LEU A 134 -17.31 -7.60 -9.83
C LEU A 134 -17.80 -6.21 -10.21
N TYR A 135 -18.48 -6.13 -11.34
CA TYR A 135 -19.24 -4.97 -11.76
C TYR A 135 -20.56 -5.44 -12.40
N PRO A 136 -21.69 -5.35 -11.69
CA PRO A 136 -22.99 -5.82 -12.18
C PRO A 136 -23.60 -4.91 -13.24
N LYS A 137 -24.32 -5.50 -14.21
CA LYS A 137 -25.07 -4.78 -15.26
C LYS A 137 -26.20 -3.90 -14.70
N ARG A 138 -26.66 -4.16 -13.47
CA ARG A 138 -27.74 -3.43 -12.80
C ARG A 138 -27.32 -2.03 -12.37
N ASN A 139 -26.02 -1.77 -12.30
CA ASN A 139 -25.47 -0.50 -11.88
C ASN A 139 -25.13 0.37 -13.10
N GLU A 140 -24.98 1.68 -12.86
CA GLU A 140 -24.51 2.60 -13.90
C GLU A 140 -23.18 2.13 -14.47
N ARG A 141 -22.94 2.39 -15.76
CA ARG A 141 -21.70 1.96 -16.40
C ARG A 141 -20.51 2.68 -15.77
N LEU A 142 -19.46 1.95 -15.45
CA LEU A 142 -18.28 2.52 -14.83
C LEU A 142 -17.49 3.30 -15.87
N ALA A 143 -17.32 4.59 -15.67
CA ALA A 143 -16.55 5.44 -16.57
C ALA A 143 -15.15 5.69 -16.01
N PHE A 144 -14.16 5.76 -16.90
CA PHE A 144 -12.78 6.15 -16.58
C PHE A 144 -12.49 7.62 -16.89
N VAL A 145 -13.54 8.44 -17.05
CA VAL A 145 -13.41 9.89 -17.30
C VAL A 145 -13.04 10.64 -16.02
N HIS A 146 -12.33 11.75 -16.15
CA HIS A 146 -11.95 12.56 -14.99
C HIS A 146 -13.13 13.12 -14.22
N LYS A 147 -12.93 13.28 -12.90
CA LYS A 147 -13.85 14.06 -12.07
C LYS A 147 -13.99 15.48 -12.60
N LYS A 148 -15.25 15.94 -12.71
CA LYS A 148 -15.58 17.33 -13.08
C LYS A 148 -15.05 18.30 -12.02
N ASN A 149 -14.64 19.49 -12.44
CA ASN A 149 -14.16 20.60 -11.58
C ASN A 149 -12.86 20.33 -10.81
N ALA A 150 -12.16 19.25 -11.13
CA ALA A 150 -10.86 18.96 -10.57
C ALA A 150 -9.81 19.90 -11.18
N SER A 151 -9.03 20.57 -10.32
CA SER A 151 -8.00 21.52 -10.73
C SER A 151 -6.67 20.82 -11.01
N ASP A 152 -5.96 21.31 -12.03
CA ASP A 152 -4.54 21.04 -12.20
C ASP A 152 -3.77 22.04 -11.32
N ASP A 153 -2.76 21.58 -10.60
CA ASP A 153 -1.96 22.44 -9.72
C ASP A 153 -0.68 22.97 -10.40
N GLY A 154 -0.56 22.77 -11.71
CA GLY A 154 0.58 23.16 -12.54
C GLY A 154 1.81 22.25 -12.39
N VAL A 155 1.80 21.29 -11.47
CA VAL A 155 2.85 20.28 -11.27
C VAL A 155 2.39 18.91 -11.75
N CYS A 156 1.11 18.59 -11.56
CA CYS A 156 0.45 17.39 -12.05
C CYS A 156 -0.48 17.79 -13.20
N ILE A 157 -0.24 17.23 -14.38
CA ILE A 157 -0.94 17.64 -15.62
C ILE A 157 -2.09 16.65 -15.89
N GLY A 158 -3.27 17.16 -16.23
CA GLY A 158 -4.48 16.35 -16.46
C GLY A 158 -4.48 15.56 -17.77
N GLY A 159 -3.85 14.38 -17.76
CA GLY A 159 -4.01 13.34 -18.78
C GLY A 159 -4.95 12.22 -18.31
N ASN A 160 -5.45 11.37 -19.22
CA ASN A 160 -6.23 10.19 -18.82
C ASN A 160 -5.46 8.91 -19.16
N ARG A 161 -4.95 8.24 -18.13
CA ARG A 161 -4.08 7.06 -18.26
C ARG A 161 -4.72 5.79 -17.71
N ALA A 162 -6.04 5.68 -17.78
CA ALA A 162 -6.76 4.51 -17.30
C ALA A 162 -6.37 3.21 -18.02
N ILE A 163 -5.90 3.29 -19.27
CA ILE A 163 -5.40 2.11 -19.99
C ILE A 163 -4.13 1.61 -19.29
N GLY A 164 -4.18 0.38 -18.79
CA GLY A 164 -3.10 -0.23 -18.03
C GLY A 164 -3.44 -0.50 -16.57
N LEU A 165 -4.52 0.08 -16.04
CA LEU A 165 -4.97 -0.19 -14.67
C LEU A 165 -5.36 -1.64 -14.50
N ALA A 166 -5.07 -2.21 -13.33
CA ALA A 166 -5.56 -3.51 -12.94
C ALA A 166 -6.44 -3.43 -11.69
N LYS A 167 -7.17 -4.50 -11.42
CA LYS A 167 -7.70 -4.76 -10.08
C LYS A 167 -7.80 -6.25 -9.85
N THR A 168 -7.26 -6.69 -8.72
CA THR A 168 -7.42 -8.05 -8.22
C THR A 168 -8.59 -8.13 -7.26
N HIS A 169 -9.46 -9.11 -7.46
CA HIS A 169 -10.55 -9.42 -6.55
C HIS A 169 -10.47 -10.85 -6.03
N GLU A 170 -10.98 -11.05 -4.82
CA GLU A 170 -10.97 -12.32 -4.12
C GLU A 170 -12.38 -12.90 -4.03
N PHE A 171 -12.49 -14.16 -4.39
CA PHE A 171 -13.71 -14.94 -4.30
C PHE A 171 -13.46 -16.25 -3.59
N PHE A 172 -14.55 -16.84 -3.09
CA PHE A 172 -14.58 -18.26 -2.80
C PHE A 172 -15.83 -18.90 -3.41
N VAL A 173 -15.71 -20.20 -3.67
CA VAL A 173 -16.83 -21.10 -3.94
C VAL A 173 -16.63 -22.33 -3.08
N ASP A 174 -17.59 -22.66 -2.23
CA ASP A 174 -17.59 -23.82 -1.34
C ASP A 174 -18.77 -24.74 -1.65
N PHE A 175 -18.48 -26.03 -1.76
CA PHE A 175 -19.47 -27.07 -2.04
C PHE A 175 -19.76 -27.87 -0.77
N HIS A 176 -21.03 -28.08 -0.44
CA HIS A 176 -21.42 -28.82 0.75
C HIS A 176 -22.67 -29.69 0.52
N ILE A 177 -23.02 -30.51 1.50
CA ILE A 177 -24.29 -31.26 1.46
C ILE A 177 -25.46 -30.32 1.77
N ALA A 178 -26.63 -30.55 1.17
CA ALA A 178 -27.79 -29.65 1.34
C ALA A 178 -28.29 -29.56 2.80
N LYS A 179 -27.99 -30.57 3.62
CA LYS A 179 -28.37 -30.65 5.05
C LYS A 179 -27.44 -29.90 5.99
N THR A 180 -26.36 -29.29 5.50
CA THR A 180 -25.48 -28.46 6.35
C THR A 180 -26.29 -27.32 6.96
N GLU A 181 -26.18 -27.14 8.27
CA GLU A 181 -26.86 -26.06 8.99
C GLU A 181 -26.49 -24.68 8.42
N ASP A 182 -27.48 -23.79 8.27
CA ASP A 182 -27.29 -22.47 7.66
C ASP A 182 -26.22 -21.64 8.43
N THR A 183 -26.11 -21.82 9.75
CA THR A 183 -25.08 -21.18 10.59
C THR A 183 -23.67 -21.64 10.26
N VAL A 184 -23.49 -22.93 10.00
CA VAL A 184 -22.20 -23.50 9.59
C VAL A 184 -21.80 -22.99 8.21
N VAL A 185 -22.77 -22.88 7.28
CA VAL A 185 -22.53 -22.27 5.95
C VAL A 185 -22.05 -20.83 6.10
N ARG A 186 -22.71 -20.03 6.95
CA ARG A 186 -22.31 -18.65 7.24
C ARG A 186 -20.91 -18.58 7.87
N GLU A 187 -20.61 -19.39 8.88
CA GLU A 187 -19.30 -19.40 9.54
C GLU A 187 -18.18 -19.76 8.56
N ASN A 188 -18.39 -20.77 7.71
CA ASN A 188 -17.45 -21.11 6.64
C ASN A 188 -17.26 -19.94 5.68
N ALA A 189 -18.35 -19.33 5.19
CA ALA A 189 -18.29 -18.17 4.30
C ALA A 189 -17.51 -16.99 4.90
N LEU A 190 -17.80 -16.64 6.16
CA LEU A 190 -17.10 -15.55 6.86
C LEU A 190 -15.62 -15.87 7.06
N SER A 191 -15.22 -17.14 7.22
CA SER A 191 -13.80 -17.53 7.32
C SER A 191 -12.99 -17.22 6.05
N PHE A 192 -13.65 -17.07 4.88
CA PHE A 192 -13.02 -16.63 3.64
C PHE A 192 -13.00 -15.11 3.50
N LEU A 193 -14.10 -14.45 3.86
CA LEU A 193 -14.28 -13.01 3.67
C LEU A 193 -13.53 -12.19 4.73
N GLU A 194 -13.37 -12.77 5.91
CA GLU A 194 -12.60 -12.25 7.03
C GLU A 194 -11.51 -13.25 7.43
N PRO A 195 -10.48 -13.46 6.59
CA PRO A 195 -9.52 -14.54 6.79
C PRO A 195 -8.81 -14.41 8.14
N SER A 196 -8.71 -15.54 8.83
CA SER A 196 -7.88 -15.68 10.03
C SER A 196 -6.42 -15.52 9.66
N ILE A 197 -5.70 -14.70 10.43
CA ILE A 197 -4.28 -14.43 10.21
C ILE A 197 -3.49 -15.35 11.13
N VAL A 198 -2.75 -16.29 10.54
CA VAL A 198 -1.82 -17.17 11.26
C VAL A 198 -0.41 -16.70 10.95
N LEU A 199 0.34 -16.30 11.97
CA LEU A 199 1.70 -15.79 11.85
C LEU A 199 2.60 -16.41 12.90
N SER A 200 3.90 -16.43 12.62
CA SER A 200 4.93 -16.67 13.63
C SER A 200 4.86 -15.63 14.75
N ASP A 201 5.43 -15.96 15.91
CA ASP A 201 5.51 -15.02 17.03
C ASP A 201 6.18 -13.70 16.61
N ARG A 202 5.64 -12.56 17.03
CA ARG A 202 6.13 -11.24 16.59
C ARG A 202 7.55 -10.96 17.06
N LYS A 203 7.98 -11.49 18.21
CA LYS A 203 9.37 -11.37 18.67
C LYS A 203 10.28 -12.17 17.76
N TRP A 204 9.84 -13.35 17.30
CA TRP A 204 10.58 -14.15 16.34
C TRP A 204 10.73 -13.43 14.99
N ILE A 205 9.66 -12.86 14.43
CA ILE A 205 9.73 -12.09 13.17
C ILE A 205 10.67 -10.88 13.33
N ALA A 206 10.58 -10.15 14.44
CA ALA A 206 11.48 -9.01 14.69
C ALA A 206 12.94 -9.44 14.93
N ALA A 207 13.17 -10.64 15.46
CA ALA A 207 14.49 -11.19 15.71
C ALA A 207 15.14 -11.78 14.45
N SER A 208 14.34 -12.29 13.50
CA SER A 208 14.84 -12.83 12.23
C SER A 208 15.39 -11.75 11.29
N ARG A 209 15.00 -10.48 11.52
CA ARG A 209 15.41 -9.30 10.73
C ARG A 209 14.97 -9.35 9.26
N VAL A 210 14.01 -10.22 8.92
CA VAL A 210 13.50 -10.37 7.54
C VAL A 210 12.88 -9.08 6.99
N PHE A 211 12.44 -8.16 7.85
CA PHE A 211 11.94 -6.82 7.49
C PHE A 211 12.78 -5.71 8.11
N GLY A 212 14.08 -5.96 8.26
CA GLY A 212 15.02 -5.04 8.90
C GLY A 212 14.81 -4.88 10.40
N TYR A 213 15.47 -3.86 10.97
CA TYR A 213 15.54 -3.64 12.41
C TYR A 213 14.40 -2.77 12.95
N TYR A 214 13.29 -3.39 13.32
CA TYR A 214 12.21 -2.70 14.02
C TYR A 214 12.04 -3.20 15.46
N ARG A 215 11.43 -2.36 16.30
CA ARG A 215 11.08 -2.73 17.68
C ARG A 215 9.60 -3.12 17.75
N ILE A 216 9.25 -4.16 18.50
CA ILE A 216 7.83 -4.50 18.80
C ILE A 216 7.18 -3.45 19.70
N PHE A 217 5.85 -3.42 19.78
CA PHE A 217 5.14 -2.52 20.70
C PHE A 217 5.65 -2.66 22.14
N ASP A 218 6.05 -1.54 22.76
CA ASP A 218 6.44 -1.47 24.16
C ASP A 218 6.29 -0.02 24.65
N ASP A 219 5.29 0.23 25.50
CA ASP A 219 4.96 1.54 26.05
C ASP A 219 5.60 1.80 27.43
N THR A 220 6.40 0.85 27.93
CA THR A 220 6.99 0.89 29.28
C THR A 220 8.40 1.48 29.31
N SER A 221 9.05 1.61 28.15
CA SER A 221 10.41 2.14 28.06
C SER A 221 10.50 3.61 28.45
N ASP A 222 11.66 4.00 28.99
CA ASP A 222 12.08 5.39 29.13
C ASP A 222 13.30 5.63 28.24
N PHE A 223 13.23 6.63 27.36
CA PHE A 223 14.30 6.95 26.42
C PHE A 223 15.12 8.18 26.82
N GLY A 224 14.79 8.80 27.96
CA GLY A 224 15.38 10.07 28.39
C GLY A 224 14.83 11.28 27.63
N GLY A 225 15.22 12.49 28.03
CA GLY A 225 14.82 13.73 27.35
C GLY A 225 13.31 14.06 27.41
N ASN A 226 12.58 13.56 28.42
CA ASN A 226 11.11 13.62 28.55
C ASN A 226 10.35 12.87 27.44
N LEU A 227 10.93 11.80 26.90
CA LEU A 227 10.29 10.94 25.91
C LEU A 227 10.08 9.53 26.47
N SER A 228 8.83 9.16 26.73
CA SER A 228 8.48 7.80 27.17
C SER A 228 8.06 6.90 26.00
N GLY A 229 8.13 5.58 26.20
CA GLY A 229 7.52 4.56 25.35
C GLY A 229 6.06 4.87 25.09
N LYS A 230 5.32 5.24 26.14
CA LYS A 230 3.92 5.64 26.05
C LYS A 230 3.71 6.83 25.10
N ASP A 231 4.58 7.84 25.10
CA ASP A 231 4.44 8.99 24.21
C ASP A 231 4.64 8.60 22.74
N ILE A 232 5.65 7.77 22.48
CA ILE A 232 5.96 7.27 21.13
C ILE A 232 4.84 6.37 20.62
N GLU A 233 4.44 5.36 21.39
CA GLU A 233 3.40 4.42 20.95
C GLU A 233 2.05 5.12 20.79
N ASN A 234 1.74 6.13 21.62
CA ASN A 234 0.56 6.97 21.40
C ASN A 234 0.66 7.80 20.13
N GLY A 235 1.81 8.43 19.84
CA GLY A 235 1.99 9.18 18.61
C GLY A 235 1.80 8.30 17.36
N LEU A 236 2.42 7.11 17.36
CA LEU A 236 2.27 6.13 16.27
C LEU A 236 0.82 5.67 16.11
N ARG A 237 0.16 5.27 17.22
CA ARG A 237 -1.25 4.88 17.23
C ARG A 237 -2.16 5.99 16.73
N LEU A 238 -2.00 7.21 17.23
CA LEU A 238 -2.84 8.35 16.87
C LEU A 238 -2.73 8.68 15.40
N THR A 239 -1.55 8.54 14.83
CA THR A 239 -1.39 8.78 13.40
C THR A 239 -2.08 7.67 12.60
N ALA A 240 -1.85 6.39 12.94
CA ALA A 240 -2.57 5.22 12.41
C ALA A 240 -4.08 5.41 12.41
N GLU A 241 -4.61 5.70 13.58
CA GLU A 241 -6.05 5.81 13.78
C GLU A 241 -6.66 7.05 13.12
N TRP A 242 -5.88 8.11 12.89
CA TRP A 242 -6.40 9.29 12.16
C TRP A 242 -6.78 8.94 10.73
N TRP A 243 -5.93 8.23 9.99
CA TRP A 243 -6.26 7.80 8.62
C TRP A 243 -7.42 6.82 8.60
N LEU A 244 -7.38 5.78 9.44
CA LEU A 244 -8.44 4.77 9.50
C LEU A 244 -9.80 5.37 9.89
N TYR A 245 -9.81 6.32 10.83
CA TYR A 245 -11.00 7.05 11.21
C TYR A 245 -11.58 7.86 10.04
N ASN A 246 -10.72 8.56 9.29
CA ASN A 246 -11.17 9.37 8.16
C ASN A 246 -11.70 8.51 7.02
N GLN A 247 -11.02 7.41 6.68
CA GLN A 247 -11.52 6.44 5.71
C GLN A 247 -12.93 5.95 6.06
N GLN A 248 -13.25 5.75 7.35
CA GLN A 248 -14.58 5.32 7.78
C GLN A 248 -15.61 6.46 7.78
N SER A 249 -15.20 7.67 8.19
CA SER A 249 -16.08 8.82 8.35
C SER A 249 -16.46 9.47 7.03
N GLU A 250 -15.48 9.55 6.13
CA GLU A 250 -15.60 10.02 4.76
C GLU A 250 -15.27 8.81 3.87
N PRO A 251 -16.25 7.93 3.59
CA PRO A 251 -16.00 6.58 3.06
C PRO A 251 -15.20 6.62 1.76
N TRP A 252 -13.88 6.38 1.87
CA TRP A 252 -12.96 6.18 0.74
C TRP A 252 -13.14 4.76 0.20
N TYR A 253 -14.36 4.52 -0.26
CA TYR A 253 -14.88 3.26 -0.77
C TYR A 253 -15.34 3.49 -2.20
N GLY A 254 -15.19 2.45 -3.01
CA GLY A 254 -15.52 2.47 -4.42
C GLY A 254 -14.72 1.41 -5.15
N PHE A 255 -15.17 1.09 -6.36
CA PHE A 255 -14.56 0.07 -7.20
C PHE A 255 -13.06 0.30 -7.43
N TYR A 256 -12.65 1.55 -7.71
CA TYR A 256 -11.25 1.94 -7.83
C TYR A 256 -10.68 2.42 -6.51
N ASP A 257 -11.46 3.14 -5.69
CA ASP A 257 -10.94 3.96 -4.59
C ASP A 257 -10.54 3.17 -3.34
N TYR A 258 -11.20 2.05 -3.05
CA TYR A 258 -10.92 1.35 -1.80
C TYR A 258 -9.50 0.80 -1.76
N GLY A 259 -8.79 1.18 -0.70
CA GLY A 259 -7.41 0.80 -0.42
C GLY A 259 -6.50 2.01 -0.29
N ASP A 260 -6.69 3.05 -1.09
CA ASP A 260 -5.91 4.29 -0.97
C ASP A 260 -6.52 5.28 0.05
N PHE A 261 -5.69 6.20 0.50
CA PHE A 261 -6.03 7.32 1.37
C PHE A 261 -5.91 8.65 0.63
N GLN A 262 -6.62 9.66 1.13
CA GLN A 262 -6.36 11.02 0.67
C GLN A 262 -4.98 11.49 1.15
N GLU A 263 -4.35 12.42 0.44
CA GLU A 263 -3.00 12.89 0.71
C GLU A 263 -3.02 14.03 1.73
N MET A 264 -3.84 15.07 1.49
CA MET A 264 -3.77 16.27 2.32
C MET A 264 -5.14 16.82 2.72
N TYR A 265 -5.32 17.00 4.04
CA TYR A 265 -6.50 17.65 4.61
C TYR A 265 -6.39 19.17 4.50
N ASN A 266 -7.47 19.85 4.07
CA ASN A 266 -7.55 21.29 4.01
C ASN A 266 -8.26 21.86 5.26
N PRO A 267 -7.53 22.42 6.23
CA PRO A 267 -8.14 22.87 7.47
C PRO A 267 -8.95 24.16 7.31
N LYS A 268 -8.65 24.98 6.30
CA LYS A 268 -9.42 26.21 6.03
C LYS A 268 -10.81 25.89 5.48
N LYS A 269 -10.92 24.78 4.74
CA LYS A 269 -12.16 24.30 4.14
C LYS A 269 -12.84 23.18 4.95
N ASN A 270 -12.18 22.69 5.99
CA ASN A 270 -12.59 21.55 6.81
C ASN A 270 -13.02 20.34 5.96
N THR A 271 -12.19 20.00 4.97
CA THR A 271 -12.43 18.90 4.03
C THR A 271 -11.11 18.43 3.44
N TRP A 272 -11.07 17.22 2.91
CA TRP A 272 -9.93 16.74 2.14
C TRP A 272 -9.83 17.47 0.80
N ASN A 273 -8.63 17.54 0.24
CA ASN A 273 -8.37 18.20 -1.04
C ASN A 273 -8.84 17.35 -2.25
N TYR A 274 -10.03 16.75 -2.18
CA TYR A 274 -10.57 15.78 -3.15
C TYR A 274 -10.54 16.19 -4.62
N LEU A 275 -10.50 17.50 -4.92
CA LEU A 275 -10.54 18.05 -6.27
C LEU A 275 -9.33 18.94 -6.59
N ASN A 276 -8.29 18.91 -5.75
CA ASN A 276 -7.17 19.85 -5.84
C ASN A 276 -5.85 19.13 -6.18
N GLY A 277 -5.70 18.77 -7.46
CA GLY A 277 -4.48 18.20 -8.04
C GLY A 277 -3.83 17.13 -7.15
N ARG A 278 -2.53 17.32 -6.91
CA ARG A 278 -1.67 16.39 -6.18
C ARG A 278 -2.01 16.20 -4.70
N TYR A 279 -2.96 16.95 -4.16
CA TYR A 279 -3.32 16.91 -2.75
C TYR A 279 -4.49 15.95 -2.46
N ALA A 280 -5.03 15.28 -3.49
CA ALA A 280 -6.20 14.40 -3.43
C ALA A 280 -5.83 12.95 -3.06
N TRP A 281 -5.81 11.97 -3.98
CA TRP A 281 -5.37 10.59 -3.68
C TRP A 281 -3.85 10.51 -3.52
N ASN A 282 -3.37 9.63 -2.64
CA ASN A 282 -1.95 9.50 -2.28
C ASN A 282 -1.17 8.67 -3.31
N CYS A 283 -1.80 7.72 -3.99
CA CYS A 283 -1.16 6.87 -5.00
C CYS A 283 0.19 6.26 -4.57
N GLY A 284 0.32 5.88 -3.30
CA GLY A 284 1.53 5.28 -2.73
C GLY A 284 2.71 6.21 -2.46
N GLU A 285 2.51 7.52 -2.53
CA GLU A 285 3.51 8.52 -2.15
C GLU A 285 3.99 8.27 -0.70
N MET A 286 5.31 8.07 -0.56
CA MET A 286 6.02 7.81 0.69
C MET A 286 5.74 6.47 1.39
N ALA A 287 5.40 5.41 0.66
CA ALA A 287 5.23 4.05 1.21
C ALA A 287 4.34 3.98 2.46
N ASN A 288 3.18 4.64 2.42
CA ASN A 288 2.23 4.64 3.54
C ASN A 288 1.82 3.22 3.96
N ASP A 289 1.79 2.28 3.02
CA ASP A 289 1.37 0.91 3.23
C ASP A 289 2.41 0.16 4.04
N TYR A 290 3.69 0.41 3.74
CA TYR A 290 4.79 -0.06 4.57
C TYR A 290 4.68 0.46 6.00
N GLY A 291 4.37 1.74 6.20
CA GLY A 291 4.13 2.31 7.53
C GLY A 291 3.06 1.56 8.33
N LEU A 292 1.92 1.23 7.70
CA LEU A 292 0.86 0.43 8.32
C LEU A 292 1.27 -1.03 8.56
N TRP A 293 2.00 -1.64 7.62
CA TRP A 293 2.56 -2.97 7.80
C TRP A 293 3.48 -3.04 9.02
N MET A 294 4.32 -2.02 9.22
CA MET A 294 5.16 -1.94 10.42
C MET A 294 4.33 -1.82 11.68
N GLN A 295 3.25 -1.03 11.69
CA GLN A 295 2.36 -0.97 12.85
C GLN A 295 1.70 -2.33 13.13
N PHE A 296 1.31 -3.07 12.11
CA PHE A 296 0.81 -4.43 12.26
C PHE A 296 1.87 -5.37 12.83
N LEU A 297 3.09 -5.40 12.29
CA LEU A 297 4.20 -6.23 12.76
C LEU A 297 4.59 -5.92 14.22
N ARG A 298 4.44 -4.66 14.65
CA ARG A 298 4.72 -4.23 16.03
C ARG A 298 3.65 -4.65 17.02
N THR A 299 2.38 -4.44 16.67
CA THR A 299 1.24 -4.50 17.60
C THR A 299 0.43 -5.77 17.48
N GLY A 300 0.42 -6.41 16.30
CA GLY A 300 -0.48 -7.51 15.95
C GLY A 300 -1.93 -7.10 15.70
N ARG A 301 -2.22 -5.80 15.59
CA ARG A 301 -3.58 -5.28 15.41
C ARG A 301 -4.17 -5.62 14.04
N ARG A 302 -5.33 -6.29 14.05
CA ARG A 302 -6.02 -6.75 12.83
C ARG A 302 -6.43 -5.61 11.90
N ASP A 303 -6.86 -4.47 12.43
CA ASP A 303 -7.27 -3.33 11.61
C ASP A 303 -6.10 -2.70 10.85
N TYR A 304 -4.89 -2.69 11.43
CA TYR A 304 -3.68 -2.29 10.73
C TYR A 304 -3.34 -3.24 9.58
N TYR A 305 -3.46 -4.55 9.80
CA TYR A 305 -3.32 -5.55 8.73
C TYR A 305 -4.33 -5.34 7.60
N LEU A 306 -5.61 -5.16 7.92
CA LEU A 306 -6.65 -5.03 6.89
C LEU A 306 -6.42 -3.78 6.05
N ALA A 307 -6.02 -2.67 6.68
CA ALA A 307 -5.70 -1.43 5.99
C ALA A 307 -4.43 -1.55 5.14
N SER A 308 -3.36 -2.16 5.68
CA SER A 308 -2.12 -2.35 4.92
C SER A 308 -2.32 -3.30 3.74
N GLU A 309 -3.08 -4.38 3.92
CA GLU A 309 -3.43 -5.32 2.84
C GLU A 309 -4.25 -4.64 1.73
N ALA A 310 -5.27 -3.85 2.10
CA ALA A 310 -6.08 -3.13 1.13
C ALA A 310 -5.26 -2.10 0.35
N MET A 311 -4.40 -1.36 1.05
CA MET A 311 -3.60 -0.29 0.46
C MET A 311 -2.48 -0.82 -0.43
N THR A 312 -1.72 -1.83 0.01
CA THR A 312 -0.73 -2.49 -0.87
C THR A 312 -1.39 -3.04 -2.12
N LYS A 313 -2.53 -3.74 -2.03
CA LYS A 313 -3.23 -4.24 -3.23
C LYS A 313 -3.69 -3.11 -4.16
N HIS A 314 -4.10 -1.98 -3.59
CA HIS A 314 -4.50 -0.83 -4.39
C HIS A 314 -3.29 -0.23 -5.12
N PHE A 315 -2.19 0.02 -4.43
CA PHE A 315 -0.97 0.56 -5.04
C PHE A 315 -0.40 -0.36 -6.12
N SER A 316 -0.44 -1.67 -5.86
CA SER A 316 0.05 -2.69 -6.79
C SER A 316 -0.82 -2.90 -8.03
N ASP A 317 -2.11 -2.55 -8.00
CA ASP A 317 -3.05 -2.82 -9.11
C ASP A 317 -3.60 -1.53 -9.76
N ILE A 318 -4.10 -0.58 -8.96
CA ILE A 318 -4.77 0.63 -9.46
C ILE A 318 -3.78 1.77 -9.68
N ASP A 319 -2.79 1.94 -8.81
CA ASP A 319 -1.79 2.99 -9.01
C ASP A 319 -0.59 2.51 -9.82
N ARG A 320 -0.61 1.29 -10.37
CA ARG A 320 0.47 0.75 -11.19
C ARG A 320 0.01 0.44 -12.60
N GLY A 321 0.89 0.71 -13.57
CA GLY A 321 0.61 0.39 -14.95
C GLY A 321 0.98 -1.06 -15.26
N HIS A 322 0.07 -1.81 -15.88
CA HIS A 322 0.26 -3.23 -16.17
C HIS A 322 0.34 -3.55 -17.67
N LEU A 323 0.34 -2.52 -18.53
CA LEU A 323 0.46 -2.69 -19.97
C LEU A 323 1.78 -2.16 -20.51
N TRP A 324 2.39 -3.00 -21.35
CA TRP A 324 3.67 -2.74 -22.00
C TRP A 324 3.66 -1.53 -22.93
N SER A 325 2.60 -1.41 -23.73
CA SER A 325 2.43 -0.36 -24.69
C SER A 325 1.03 0.19 -24.53
N THR A 326 0.94 1.45 -24.15
CA THR A 326 -0.31 2.19 -24.28
C THR A 326 -0.29 2.99 -25.58
N PRO A 327 -1.46 3.25 -26.20
CA PRO A 327 -1.53 4.11 -27.39
C PRO A 327 -1.10 5.57 -27.12
N PHE A 328 -0.73 5.90 -25.88
CA PHE A 328 -0.35 7.24 -25.46
C PHE A 328 1.08 7.26 -24.93
N PRO A 329 1.87 8.29 -25.27
CA PRO A 329 3.16 8.48 -24.64
C PRO A 329 2.96 8.84 -23.17
N ALA A 330 3.29 7.95 -22.23
CA ALA A 330 3.45 8.34 -20.83
C ALA A 330 4.61 9.32 -20.79
N VAL A 331 4.40 10.48 -20.17
CA VAL A 331 5.49 11.43 -20.01
C VAL A 331 6.24 10.95 -18.78
N ASP A 332 7.22 10.06 -19.00
CA ASP A 332 8.35 10.08 -18.08
C ASP A 332 8.89 11.52 -18.13
N LYS A 333 9.15 12.13 -16.96
CA LYS A 333 9.52 13.55 -16.79
C LYS A 333 10.63 14.01 -17.73
N TYR A 334 11.37 13.07 -18.31
CA TYR A 334 12.51 13.28 -19.18
C TYR A 334 12.34 12.67 -20.60
N GLU A 335 11.33 11.82 -20.86
CA GLU A 335 11.06 11.34 -22.22
C GLU A 335 10.17 12.31 -23.00
N ASN A 336 10.74 12.94 -24.04
CA ASN A 336 9.94 13.55 -25.10
C ASN A 336 9.15 12.45 -25.86
N LYS A 337 7.91 12.20 -25.43
CA LYS A 337 6.80 11.59 -26.17
C LYS A 337 7.12 10.32 -26.98
N LYS A 338 7.69 9.28 -26.36
CA LYS A 338 7.63 7.91 -26.91
C LYS A 338 6.41 7.16 -26.32
N PRO A 339 5.79 6.21 -27.04
CA PRO A 339 4.68 5.40 -26.51
C PRO A 339 5.05 4.87 -25.13
N GLY A 340 4.25 5.22 -24.13
CA GLY A 340 4.60 5.08 -22.73
C GLY A 340 4.55 3.63 -22.32
N ILE A 341 5.69 3.11 -21.95
CA ILE A 341 5.76 1.95 -21.08
C ILE A 341 5.24 2.40 -19.71
N LEU A 342 3.95 2.14 -19.45
CA LEU A 342 3.38 2.25 -18.11
C LEU A 342 3.71 1.01 -17.25
N TYR A 343 4.15 -0.06 -17.90
CA TYR A 343 4.45 -1.35 -17.28
C TYR A 343 5.41 -1.22 -16.10
N GLY A 344 4.88 -1.42 -14.89
CA GLY A 344 5.58 -1.35 -13.61
C GLY A 344 5.80 0.05 -13.04
N ALA A 345 5.48 1.12 -13.77
CA ALA A 345 5.56 2.49 -13.26
C ALA A 345 4.33 2.78 -12.38
N GLN A 346 4.52 3.59 -11.33
CA GLN A 346 3.47 3.97 -10.41
C GLN A 346 2.93 5.38 -10.76
N ALA A 347 1.63 5.56 -10.66
CA ALA A 347 0.97 6.85 -10.84
C ALA A 347 1.36 7.79 -9.71
N ARG A 348 1.51 9.07 -10.05
CA ARG A 348 1.68 10.11 -9.04
C ARG A 348 0.34 10.53 -8.44
N HIS A 349 0.36 10.81 -7.15
CA HIS A 349 -0.75 11.36 -6.35
C HIS A 349 -1.56 12.45 -7.08
N ASN A 350 -2.88 12.28 -7.23
CA ASN A 350 -3.76 13.19 -7.98
C ASN A 350 -5.27 12.99 -7.65
N VAL A 351 -6.17 13.74 -8.31
CA VAL A 351 -7.63 13.70 -8.08
C VAL A 351 -8.29 12.37 -8.52
N ASP A 352 -7.76 11.78 -9.58
CA ASP A 352 -8.05 10.42 -10.01
C ASP A 352 -6.74 9.65 -10.04
N HIS A 353 -6.77 8.36 -9.72
CA HIS A 353 -5.60 7.47 -9.64
C HIS A 353 -4.79 7.39 -10.95
N TRP A 354 -5.36 7.80 -12.07
CA TRP A 354 -4.75 7.77 -13.40
C TRP A 354 -4.72 9.13 -14.11
N ARG A 355 -4.88 10.23 -13.35
CA ARG A 355 -4.95 11.59 -13.93
C ARG A 355 -3.60 12.19 -14.26
N ASP A 356 -2.56 11.84 -13.52
CA ASP A 356 -1.25 12.43 -13.79
C ASP A 356 -0.67 11.87 -15.09
N ASP A 357 -0.06 12.74 -15.89
CA ASP A 357 0.77 12.34 -17.02
C ASP A 357 2.11 11.72 -16.57
N TYR A 358 2.53 11.98 -15.33
CA TYR A 358 3.71 11.41 -14.70
C TYR A 358 3.40 10.05 -14.06
N TRP A 359 3.81 9.00 -14.75
CA TRP A 359 3.93 7.64 -14.22
C TRP A 359 5.40 7.36 -14.01
N LEU A 360 5.78 7.33 -12.75
CA LEU A 360 7.15 7.52 -12.32
C LEU A 360 7.75 6.17 -11.92
N ARG A 361 8.82 5.79 -12.63
CA ARG A 361 9.59 4.56 -12.35
C ARG A 361 10.47 4.75 -11.10
N ASP A 362 10.84 5.99 -10.83
CA ASP A 362 11.56 6.50 -9.65
C ASP A 362 10.65 6.69 -8.43
N HIS A 363 9.34 6.50 -8.60
CA HIS A 363 8.30 6.65 -7.57
C HIS A 363 7.49 5.35 -7.35
N THR A 364 8.04 4.20 -7.72
CA THR A 364 7.37 2.92 -7.52
C THR A 364 7.85 2.27 -6.22
N TYR A 365 6.93 1.98 -5.30
CA TYR A 365 7.25 1.32 -4.01
C TYR A 365 6.83 -0.15 -4.02
N ILE A 366 7.64 -1.01 -3.40
CA ILE A 366 7.37 -2.46 -3.38
C ILE A 366 7.37 -3.06 -1.97
N GLN A 367 7.66 -2.29 -0.93
CA GLN A 367 7.91 -2.84 0.42
C GLN A 367 6.68 -3.55 1.02
N GLY A 368 5.47 -3.04 0.78
CA GLY A 368 4.25 -3.76 1.16
C GLY A 368 4.08 -5.08 0.40
N GLU A 369 4.48 -5.12 -0.87
CA GLU A 369 4.42 -6.31 -1.73
C GLU A 369 5.40 -7.39 -1.22
N VAL A 370 6.61 -6.99 -0.84
CA VAL A 370 7.62 -7.84 -0.21
C VAL A 370 7.05 -8.50 1.06
N ILE A 371 6.42 -7.71 1.95
CA ILE A 371 5.79 -8.24 3.17
C ILE A 371 4.64 -9.19 2.84
N MET A 372 3.77 -8.81 1.89
CA MET A 372 2.65 -9.65 1.46
C MET A 372 3.11 -10.99 0.87
N TYR A 373 4.22 -10.98 0.13
CA TYR A 373 4.83 -12.17 -0.42
C TYR A 373 5.43 -13.06 0.68
N TYR A 374 6.25 -12.50 1.57
CA TYR A 374 6.93 -13.25 2.61
C TYR A 374 5.98 -13.84 3.67
N LEU A 375 5.01 -13.05 4.15
CA LEU A 375 4.13 -13.50 5.25
C LEU A 375 2.93 -14.32 4.78
N PHE A 376 2.38 -14.00 3.60
CA PHE A 376 1.10 -14.56 3.16
C PHE A 376 1.19 -15.35 1.86
N GLY A 377 2.37 -15.41 1.23
CA GLY A 377 2.54 -16.09 -0.06
C GLY A 377 1.68 -15.48 -1.17
N TYR A 378 1.36 -14.18 -1.08
CA TYR A 378 0.47 -13.52 -2.03
C TYR A 378 1.15 -13.40 -3.40
N ARG A 379 0.83 -14.32 -4.31
CA ARG A 379 1.55 -14.45 -5.60
C ARG A 379 1.36 -13.27 -6.56
N ARG A 380 0.30 -12.49 -6.44
CA ARG A 380 0.13 -11.28 -7.28
C ARG A 380 1.17 -10.21 -6.93
N ALA A 381 1.61 -10.11 -5.67
CA ALA A 381 2.72 -9.23 -5.31
C ALA A 381 4.00 -9.56 -6.08
N MET A 382 4.26 -10.84 -6.38
CA MET A 382 5.44 -11.20 -7.20
C MET A 382 5.30 -10.69 -8.64
N ASP A 383 4.11 -10.81 -9.26
CA ASP A 383 3.92 -10.29 -10.62
C ASP A 383 4.20 -8.79 -10.69
N THR A 384 3.67 -8.04 -9.72
CA THR A 384 3.74 -6.58 -9.71
C THR A 384 5.12 -6.07 -9.30
N MET A 385 5.86 -6.85 -8.51
CA MET A 385 7.28 -6.64 -8.24
C MET A 385 8.16 -6.91 -9.48
N GLU A 386 7.87 -7.96 -10.26
CA GLU A 386 8.57 -8.22 -11.53
C GLU A 386 8.32 -7.09 -12.55
N GLU A 387 7.07 -6.62 -12.63
CA GLU A 387 6.70 -5.44 -13.42
C GLU A 387 7.47 -4.19 -12.97
N ALA A 388 7.47 -3.89 -11.67
CA ALA A 388 8.18 -2.75 -11.09
C ALA A 388 9.69 -2.82 -11.34
N LEU A 389 10.29 -4.00 -11.19
CA LEU A 389 11.70 -4.22 -11.48
C LEU A 389 12.01 -3.97 -12.95
N TYR A 390 11.15 -4.41 -13.87
CA TYR A 390 11.31 -4.07 -15.28
C TYR A 390 11.33 -2.54 -15.47
N ALA A 391 10.37 -1.83 -14.90
CA ALA A 391 10.28 -0.37 -15.02
C ALA A 391 11.57 0.31 -14.51
N MET A 392 12.02 -0.09 -13.33
CA MET A 392 13.24 0.39 -12.69
C MET A 392 14.48 0.03 -13.51
N TYR A 393 14.60 -1.19 -14.03
CA TYR A 393 15.77 -1.59 -14.79
C TYR A 393 15.97 -0.70 -16.05
N ASN A 394 14.87 -0.30 -16.69
CA ASN A 394 14.91 0.59 -17.85
C ASN A 394 15.14 2.06 -17.49
N ILE A 395 14.98 2.45 -16.20
CA ILE A 395 15.42 3.76 -15.73
C ILE A 395 16.96 3.86 -15.82
N PHE A 396 17.66 2.80 -15.44
CA PHE A 396 19.10 2.88 -15.24
C PHE A 396 19.89 3.20 -16.51
N ASP A 397 19.55 2.59 -17.64
CA ASP A 397 20.23 2.86 -18.92
C ASP A 397 20.00 4.30 -19.43
N TYR A 398 18.88 4.92 -19.06
CA TYR A 398 18.54 6.29 -19.47
C TYR A 398 19.21 7.35 -18.55
N TYR A 399 19.23 7.09 -17.25
CA TYR A 399 19.65 8.07 -16.25
C TYR A 399 21.14 8.00 -15.90
N ASP A 400 21.94 7.19 -16.60
CA ASP A 400 23.41 7.14 -16.45
C ASP A 400 24.10 8.53 -16.56
N ASN A 401 23.43 9.53 -17.15
CA ASN A 401 23.87 10.92 -17.27
C ASN A 401 22.93 11.97 -16.63
N HIS A 402 21.91 11.57 -15.85
CA HIS A 402 20.85 12.46 -15.32
C HIS A 402 20.90 12.65 -13.77
N GLU A 403 19.80 12.95 -13.08
CA GLU A 403 19.82 13.23 -11.63
C GLU A 403 20.01 11.96 -10.79
N ILE A 404 20.86 12.01 -9.75
CA ILE A 404 21.08 10.87 -8.83
C ILE A 404 19.76 10.50 -8.15
N ARG A 405 18.94 11.51 -7.84
CA ARG A 405 17.63 11.41 -7.18
C ARG A 405 16.77 10.29 -7.75
N GLU A 406 16.69 10.26 -9.07
CA GLU A 406 15.71 9.52 -9.84
C GLU A 406 15.95 8.00 -9.78
N TRP A 407 17.10 7.51 -9.30
CA TRP A 407 17.39 6.08 -9.32
C TRP A 407 17.59 5.43 -7.95
N THR A 408 17.29 6.14 -6.86
CA THR A 408 17.60 5.65 -5.51
C THR A 408 16.50 4.90 -4.79
N LEU A 409 15.22 5.24 -5.04
CA LEU A 409 14.13 4.31 -4.73
C LEU A 409 14.24 3.03 -5.57
N PRO A 410 14.47 3.11 -6.91
CA PRO A 410 14.80 1.94 -7.71
C PRO A 410 15.96 1.11 -7.13
N LEU A 411 17.03 1.75 -6.66
CA LEU A 411 18.14 1.03 -6.02
C LEU A 411 17.72 0.31 -4.74
N TRP A 412 16.91 0.92 -3.89
CA TRP A 412 16.39 0.24 -2.69
C TRP A 412 15.56 -0.99 -3.06
N ASN A 413 14.64 -0.85 -4.01
CA ASN A 413 13.83 -1.96 -4.49
C ASN A 413 14.68 -3.07 -5.12
N MET A 414 15.75 -2.73 -5.85
CA MET A 414 16.68 -3.73 -6.39
C MET A 414 17.38 -4.54 -5.29
N VAL A 415 17.72 -3.93 -4.16
CA VAL A 415 18.31 -4.63 -3.02
C VAL A 415 17.31 -5.66 -2.48
N ASP A 416 16.05 -5.28 -2.26
CA ASP A 416 14.99 -6.18 -1.80
C ASP A 416 14.74 -7.33 -2.79
N LEU A 417 14.70 -7.03 -4.09
CA LEU A 417 14.44 -8.02 -5.15
C LEU A 417 15.63 -8.95 -5.40
N TRP A 418 16.84 -8.43 -5.21
CA TRP A 418 18.07 -9.23 -5.26
C TRP A 418 18.08 -10.25 -4.12
N ASP A 419 17.79 -9.84 -2.88
CA ASP A 419 17.67 -10.73 -1.73
C ASP A 419 16.58 -11.80 -1.92
N LEU A 420 15.42 -11.39 -2.45
CA LEU A 420 14.34 -12.30 -2.81
C LEU A 420 14.69 -13.34 -3.88
N GLY A 421 15.83 -13.19 -4.58
CA GLY A 421 16.23 -14.10 -5.64
C GLY A 421 15.38 -13.96 -6.90
N VAL A 422 14.80 -12.79 -7.15
CA VAL A 422 13.88 -12.57 -8.28
C VAL A 422 14.61 -12.73 -9.62
N GLU A 423 13.91 -13.32 -10.59
CA GLU A 423 14.34 -13.43 -11.99
C GLU A 423 13.18 -13.01 -12.90
N ILE A 424 13.43 -12.08 -13.82
CA ILE A 424 12.42 -11.70 -14.82
C ILE A 424 12.59 -12.58 -16.06
N LYS A 425 11.48 -13.15 -16.53
CA LYS A 425 11.45 -13.97 -17.75
C LYS A 425 10.91 -13.23 -18.97
N TYR A 426 10.08 -12.21 -18.76
CA TYR A 426 9.47 -11.38 -19.78
C TYR A 426 9.24 -9.98 -19.20
N PRO A 427 9.37 -8.91 -19.99
CA PRO A 427 9.77 -8.86 -21.40
C PRO A 427 11.28 -8.82 -21.64
N VAL A 428 12.05 -8.50 -20.60
CA VAL A 428 13.51 -8.57 -20.63
C VAL A 428 13.94 -9.64 -19.66
N LYS A 429 14.73 -10.61 -20.16
CA LYS A 429 15.25 -11.68 -19.31
C LYS A 429 16.35 -11.11 -18.42
N LEU A 430 16.10 -11.00 -17.12
CA LEU A 430 17.06 -10.55 -16.13
C LEU A 430 17.23 -11.66 -15.09
N SER A 431 18.44 -12.19 -14.99
CA SER A 431 18.78 -13.09 -13.89
C SER A 431 19.03 -12.29 -12.62
N ASN A 432 18.94 -12.96 -11.47
CA ASN A 432 19.31 -12.34 -10.20
C ASN A 432 20.76 -11.80 -10.18
N LYS A 433 21.67 -12.42 -10.94
CA LYS A 433 23.05 -11.91 -11.13
C LYS A 433 23.13 -10.62 -11.93
N ASP A 434 22.24 -10.42 -12.89
CA ASP A 434 22.18 -9.17 -13.66
C ASP A 434 21.68 -8.03 -12.76
N ILE A 435 20.68 -8.31 -11.91
CA ILE A 435 20.21 -7.38 -10.87
C ILE A 435 21.37 -7.02 -9.93
N GLU A 436 22.08 -8.02 -9.40
CA GLU A 436 23.22 -7.82 -8.50
C GLU A 436 24.30 -6.93 -9.14
N LYS A 437 24.64 -7.21 -10.40
CA LYS A 437 25.66 -6.46 -11.15
C LYS A 437 25.27 -5.00 -11.32
N GLU A 438 24.02 -4.74 -11.71
CA GLU A 438 23.54 -3.37 -11.91
C GLU A 438 23.42 -2.62 -10.58
N MET A 439 22.88 -3.26 -9.53
CA MET A 439 22.83 -2.74 -8.17
C MET A 439 24.22 -2.32 -7.67
N LYS A 440 25.22 -3.21 -7.78
CA LYS A 440 26.62 -2.92 -7.39
C LYS A 440 27.20 -1.76 -8.21
N ARG A 441 26.92 -1.70 -9.51
CA ARG A 441 27.33 -0.59 -10.37
C ARG A 441 26.76 0.75 -9.87
N ARG A 442 25.51 0.78 -9.42
CA ARG A 442 24.86 1.99 -8.89
C ARG A 442 25.42 2.42 -7.55
N PHE A 443 25.71 1.48 -6.66
CA PHE A 443 26.43 1.78 -5.42
C PHE A 443 27.82 2.36 -5.69
N GLU A 444 28.56 1.84 -6.67
CA GLU A 444 29.84 2.43 -7.06
C GLU A 444 29.69 3.84 -7.64
N GLN A 445 28.64 4.10 -8.42
CA GLN A 445 28.32 5.45 -8.87
C GLN A 445 28.00 6.38 -7.69
N LEU A 446 27.21 5.93 -6.72
CA LEU A 446 26.91 6.69 -5.51
C LEU A 446 28.20 7.09 -4.80
N LEU A 447 29.12 6.16 -4.57
CA LEU A 447 30.43 6.44 -3.96
C LEU A 447 31.23 7.47 -4.77
N LYS A 448 31.25 7.35 -6.11
CA LYS A 448 31.96 8.27 -7.00
C LYS A 448 31.43 9.70 -6.95
N TYR A 449 30.12 9.87 -6.79
CA TYR A 449 29.48 11.19 -6.79
C TYR A 449 29.38 11.84 -5.41
N GLN A 450 29.84 11.19 -4.35
CA GLN A 450 29.84 11.80 -3.02
C GLN A 450 30.75 13.04 -2.98
N CYS A 451 30.18 14.17 -2.58
CA CYS A 451 30.89 15.42 -2.40
C CYS A 451 32.01 15.30 -1.35
N ALA A 452 33.01 16.18 -1.42
CA ALA A 452 34.04 16.29 -0.40
C ALA A 452 33.45 16.53 1.01
N SER A 453 32.34 17.28 1.10
CA SER A 453 31.57 17.51 2.33
C SER A 453 30.97 16.23 2.92
N GLY A 454 30.72 15.19 2.12
CA GLY A 454 29.98 13.99 2.52
C GLY A 454 28.56 13.93 1.96
N GLN A 455 28.02 15.05 1.47
CA GLN A 455 26.71 15.10 0.82
C GLN A 455 26.75 14.49 -0.59
N TRP A 456 25.58 14.19 -1.15
CA TRP A 456 25.43 13.85 -2.56
C TRP A 456 24.75 14.98 -3.31
N PRO A 457 25.14 15.24 -4.57
CA PRO A 457 24.47 16.24 -5.39
C PRO A 457 23.10 15.71 -5.83
N ALA A 458 22.14 16.61 -6.03
CA ALA A 458 20.87 16.28 -6.66
C ALA A 458 21.07 15.84 -8.13
N SER A 459 22.06 16.42 -8.83
CA SER A 459 22.37 16.14 -10.25
C SER A 459 23.83 15.75 -10.49
N HIS A 460 24.12 15.05 -11.59
CA HIS A 460 25.49 14.67 -11.98
C HIS A 460 26.40 15.86 -12.41
N HIS A 461 25.91 17.10 -12.41
CA HIS A 461 26.68 18.27 -12.83
C HIS A 461 27.56 18.82 -11.70
N LYS A 462 28.87 18.55 -11.78
CA LYS A 462 29.90 19.09 -10.88
C LYS A 462 30.00 20.64 -10.83
N ASN A 463 29.32 21.36 -11.73
CA ASN A 463 29.40 22.82 -11.90
C ASN A 463 28.04 23.55 -11.76
N SER A 464 26.95 22.92 -11.31
CA SER A 464 25.78 23.71 -10.94
C SER A 464 26.09 24.48 -9.65
N SER A 465 25.66 25.74 -9.57
CA SER A 465 25.64 26.54 -8.34
C SER A 465 24.75 25.93 -7.22
N GLU A 466 24.21 24.74 -7.46
CA GLU A 466 23.38 23.89 -6.60
C GLU A 466 24.14 22.63 -6.11
N GLY A 467 25.42 22.47 -6.49
CA GLY A 467 26.15 21.20 -6.58
C GLY A 467 26.44 20.39 -5.31
N CYS A 468 26.09 20.87 -4.12
CA CYS A 468 26.01 20.04 -2.90
C CYS A 468 24.97 20.68 -1.94
N GLN A 469 23.83 21.12 -2.46
CA GLN A 469 22.77 21.73 -1.65
C GLN A 469 21.96 20.65 -0.92
N GLY A 470 22.41 20.34 0.30
CA GLY A 470 21.53 20.08 1.44
C GLY A 470 20.79 18.73 1.51
N PRO A 471 20.21 18.42 2.68
CA PRO A 471 19.45 17.19 2.98
C PRO A 471 18.29 16.84 2.04
N ASP A 472 17.72 17.85 1.39
CA ASP A 472 16.29 17.84 1.03
C ASP A 472 15.88 16.88 -0.09
N ILE A 473 16.84 16.23 -0.74
CA ILE A 473 16.59 15.35 -1.89
C ILE A 473 17.04 13.90 -1.62
N PHE A 474 17.73 13.63 -0.50
CA PHE A 474 18.41 12.36 -0.30
C PHE A 474 18.51 11.91 1.15
N ASP A 475 17.52 11.14 1.62
CA ASP A 475 17.46 10.86 3.06
C ASP A 475 16.76 9.57 3.52
N PHE A 476 15.92 8.95 2.69
CA PHE A 476 15.23 7.70 3.07
C PHE A 476 15.63 6.49 2.22
N TYR A 477 15.46 6.56 0.89
CA TYR A 477 15.62 5.37 0.03
C TYR A 477 17.06 4.89 -0.06
N THR A 478 18.02 5.80 -0.32
CA THR A 478 19.45 5.45 -0.39
C THR A 478 19.95 4.91 0.93
N ASN A 479 19.49 5.48 2.04
CA ASN A 479 19.89 5.06 3.38
C ASN A 479 19.34 3.65 3.68
N ALA A 480 18.09 3.39 3.29
CA ALA A 480 17.50 2.06 3.35
C ALA A 480 18.27 1.06 2.46
N ALA A 481 18.58 1.43 1.21
CA ALA A 481 19.35 0.58 0.30
C ALA A 481 20.74 0.21 0.85
N ILE A 482 21.46 1.18 1.43
CA ILE A 482 22.78 0.94 2.04
C ILE A 482 22.65 0.06 3.28
N GLU A 483 21.66 0.35 4.14
CA GLU A 483 21.39 -0.43 5.35
C GLU A 483 21.07 -1.89 4.99
N ASP A 484 20.10 -2.10 4.11
CA ASP A 484 19.59 -3.42 3.75
C ASP A 484 20.68 -4.23 3.00
N TYR A 485 21.43 -3.59 2.08
CA TYR A 485 22.57 -4.25 1.42
C TYR A 485 23.65 -4.68 2.41
N TYR A 486 23.97 -3.85 3.39
CA TYR A 486 24.91 -4.21 4.45
C TYR A 486 24.37 -5.32 5.36
N ASP A 487 23.07 -5.31 5.67
CA ASP A 487 22.46 -6.35 6.50
C ASP A 487 22.43 -7.72 5.80
N PHE A 488 22.29 -7.75 4.47
CA PHE A 488 22.34 -8.98 3.67
C PHE A 488 23.77 -9.51 3.42
N THR A 489 24.76 -8.63 3.29
CA THR A 489 26.14 -9.01 2.91
C THR A 489 27.12 -9.05 4.09
N GLY A 490 26.82 -8.30 5.16
CA GLY A 490 27.64 -8.18 6.36
C GLY A 490 28.99 -7.48 6.13
N ASN A 491 29.88 -7.61 7.13
CA ASN A 491 31.22 -7.04 7.11
C ASN A 491 32.21 -7.77 6.17
N GLY A 492 31.77 -8.80 5.44
CA GLY A 492 32.60 -9.52 4.49
C GLY A 492 32.71 -8.85 3.13
N ASP A 493 31.78 -7.95 2.79
CA ASP A 493 31.71 -7.29 1.48
C ASP A 493 32.38 -5.91 1.51
N GLU A 494 33.41 -5.72 0.67
CA GLU A 494 34.20 -4.49 0.62
C GLU A 494 33.36 -3.28 0.19
N LEU A 495 32.42 -3.48 -0.74
CA LEU A 495 31.54 -2.42 -1.20
C LEU A 495 30.60 -1.97 -0.07
N ALA A 496 30.03 -2.90 0.70
CA ALA A 496 29.19 -2.60 1.86
C ALA A 496 29.95 -1.77 2.92
N ILE A 497 31.21 -2.12 3.20
CA ILE A 497 32.07 -1.35 4.12
C ILE A 497 32.32 0.07 3.59
N ARG A 498 32.61 0.22 2.30
CA ARG A 498 32.85 1.52 1.66
C ARG A 498 31.59 2.39 1.68
N LEU A 499 30.42 1.79 1.41
CA LEU A 499 29.12 2.46 1.51
C LEU A 499 28.83 2.92 2.94
N ASN A 500 29.06 2.10 3.96
CA ASN A 500 28.89 2.49 5.35
C ASN A 500 29.79 3.65 5.76
N LYS A 501 31.05 3.68 5.29
CA LYS A 501 31.95 4.82 5.50
C LYS A 501 31.42 6.10 4.84
N ALA A 502 30.93 6.00 3.61
CA ALA A 502 30.32 7.13 2.91
C ALA A 502 29.04 7.61 3.60
N PHE A 503 28.16 6.69 4.00
CA PHE A 503 26.95 6.98 4.76
C PHE A 503 27.25 7.69 6.08
N LEU A 504 28.19 7.19 6.88
CA LEU A 504 28.59 7.86 8.12
C LEU A 504 29.18 9.26 7.89
N LYS A 505 29.92 9.45 6.78
CA LYS A 505 30.42 10.77 6.38
C LYS A 505 29.26 11.73 6.10
N TRP A 506 28.23 11.25 5.40
CA TRP A 506 27.00 12.00 5.16
C TRP A 506 26.27 12.31 6.49
N CYS A 507 26.08 11.34 7.39
CA CYS A 507 25.42 11.58 8.68
C CYS A 507 26.14 12.62 9.55
N LYS A 508 27.47 12.74 9.44
CA LYS A 508 28.24 13.77 10.16
C LYS A 508 27.89 15.19 9.71
N CYS A 509 27.49 15.38 8.44
CA CYS A 509 27.00 16.68 7.97
C CYS A 509 25.77 17.12 8.77
N PHE A 510 24.87 16.19 9.09
CA PHE A 510 23.62 16.46 9.82
C PHE A 510 23.85 16.72 11.31
N LEU A 511 24.82 16.07 11.93
CA LEU A 511 25.21 16.36 13.31
C LEU A 511 25.70 17.81 13.46
N ALA A 512 26.30 18.38 12.41
CA ALA A 512 26.81 19.74 12.41
C ALA A 512 25.73 20.82 12.12
N THR A 513 24.52 20.43 11.68
CA THR A 513 23.46 21.38 11.29
C THR A 513 22.57 21.74 12.50
N PRO A 514 22.31 23.03 12.80
CA PRO A 514 21.43 23.43 13.88
C PRO A 514 19.98 22.91 13.72
N VAL A 515 19.38 22.43 14.81
CA VAL A 515 18.00 21.87 14.82
C VAL A 515 16.92 22.96 14.61
N ASP A 516 17.23 24.21 14.98
CA ASP A 516 16.32 25.35 14.90
C ASP A 516 16.43 26.05 13.54
N GLY A 517 15.67 25.56 12.56
CA GLY A 517 15.55 26.25 11.26
C GLY A 517 15.22 25.38 10.05
N LEU A 518 15.19 24.06 10.21
CA LEU A 518 15.16 23.14 9.05
C LEU A 518 13.77 22.58 8.73
N GLU A 519 13.60 22.34 7.43
CA GLU A 519 12.42 21.85 6.70
C GLU A 519 12.10 20.37 6.99
N PRO A 520 10.95 19.83 6.49
CA PRO A 520 10.51 18.44 6.71
C PRO A 520 11.53 17.30 6.48
N PRO A 521 12.55 17.40 5.60
CA PRO A 521 13.46 16.28 5.29
C PRO A 521 14.27 15.75 6.48
N GLU A 522 14.57 16.56 7.51
CA GLU A 522 15.19 16.02 8.74
C GLU A 522 14.25 15.17 9.60
N GLN A 523 12.93 15.24 9.39
CA GLN A 523 11.98 14.32 10.04
C GLN A 523 12.09 12.91 9.45
N SER A 524 12.68 12.79 8.26
CA SER A 524 12.88 11.54 7.50
C SER A 524 14.19 10.84 7.83
N SER A 525 15.13 11.50 8.51
CA SER A 525 16.46 10.96 8.78
C SER A 525 16.54 10.13 10.05
N ALA A 526 15.41 9.90 10.76
CA ALA A 526 15.41 9.13 12.02
C ALA A 526 15.88 7.68 11.82
N ARG A 527 15.49 7.01 10.73
CA ARG A 527 16.03 5.69 10.35
C ARG A 527 17.54 5.77 10.10
N ALA A 528 18.00 6.80 9.40
CA ALA A 528 19.41 7.00 9.11
C ALA A 528 20.24 7.25 10.38
N MET A 529 19.79 8.11 11.29
CA MET A 529 20.50 8.36 12.56
C MET A 529 20.50 7.11 13.46
N ALA A 530 19.42 6.32 13.44
CA ALA A 530 19.36 5.04 14.13
C ALA A 530 20.36 4.03 13.57
N TYR A 531 20.47 3.96 12.23
CA TYR A 531 21.46 3.13 11.57
C TYR A 531 22.89 3.62 11.84
N ALA A 532 23.14 4.93 11.77
CA ALA A 532 24.44 5.52 12.11
C ALA A 532 24.84 5.21 13.56
N MET A 533 23.90 5.28 14.51
CA MET A 533 24.14 4.88 15.90
C MET A 533 24.52 3.39 16.03
N ARG A 534 24.02 2.51 15.14
CA ARG A 534 24.37 1.08 15.09
C ARG A 534 25.82 0.86 14.66
N ILE A 535 26.26 1.54 13.61
CA ILE A 535 27.55 1.26 12.95
C ILE A 535 28.68 2.25 13.32
N SER A 536 28.37 3.35 14.01
CA SER A 536 29.35 4.34 14.46
C SER A 536 29.96 4.00 15.82
N SER A 537 31.21 4.43 16.03
CA SER A 537 31.84 4.48 17.35
C SER A 537 31.28 5.58 18.26
N ASP A 538 30.78 6.68 17.68
CA ASP A 538 30.20 7.82 18.41
C ASP A 538 28.67 7.67 18.54
N LYS A 539 28.22 6.68 19.31
CA LYS A 539 26.79 6.39 19.49
C LYS A 539 26.03 7.54 20.14
N LYS A 540 26.69 8.27 21.06
CA LYS A 540 26.07 9.33 21.86
C LYS A 540 25.65 10.51 20.99
N ALA A 541 26.50 10.97 20.06
CA ALA A 541 26.14 12.09 19.20
C ALA A 541 24.89 11.82 18.36
N TYR A 542 24.75 10.60 17.83
CA TYR A 542 23.56 10.20 17.05
C TYR A 542 22.32 10.00 17.94
N GLN A 543 22.48 9.47 19.14
CA GLN A 543 21.39 9.36 20.11
C GLN A 543 20.85 10.74 20.51
N ASP A 544 21.75 11.68 20.83
CA ASP A 544 21.40 13.06 21.18
C ASP A 544 20.69 13.74 19.99
N ARG A 545 21.14 13.49 18.76
CA ARG A 545 20.46 13.99 17.54
C ARG A 545 19.06 13.44 17.39
N LEU A 546 18.86 12.13 17.61
CA LEU A 546 17.56 11.47 17.51
C LEU A 546 16.56 12.03 18.52
N LEU A 547 16.96 12.14 19.79
CA LEU A 547 16.10 12.64 20.88
C LEU A 547 15.68 14.10 20.66
N ASN A 548 16.53 14.90 20.00
CA ASN A 548 16.24 16.29 19.70
C ASN A 548 15.59 16.51 18.31
N SER A 549 15.35 15.44 17.53
CA SER A 549 14.75 15.57 16.20
C SER A 549 13.28 16.00 16.31
N ARG A 550 12.85 16.92 15.42
CA ARG A 550 11.45 17.40 15.39
C ARG A 550 10.43 16.28 15.18
N GLY A 551 10.80 15.23 14.43
CA GLY A 551 9.96 14.05 14.21
C GLY A 551 9.64 13.33 15.52
N ILE A 552 10.68 12.97 16.30
CA ILE A 552 10.53 12.32 17.60
C ILE A 552 9.86 13.23 18.64
N LEU A 553 10.24 14.51 18.69
CA LEU A 553 9.63 15.50 19.59
C LEU A 553 8.16 15.82 19.24
N SER A 554 7.73 15.62 18.00
CA SER A 554 6.33 15.82 17.62
C SER A 554 5.39 14.76 18.25
N LEU A 555 5.93 13.58 18.59
CA LEU A 555 5.18 12.49 19.25
C LEU A 555 4.94 12.81 20.73
N SER A 556 5.95 13.34 21.43
CA SER A 556 5.83 13.70 22.86
C SER A 556 4.88 14.87 23.12
N ARG A 557 4.73 15.77 22.15
CA ARG A 557 3.81 16.91 22.27
C ARG A 557 2.37 16.58 21.85
N GLY A 558 2.07 15.35 21.46
CA GLY A 558 0.74 14.91 21.02
C GLY A 558 -0.29 14.66 22.14
N GLY A 559 0.12 14.71 23.42
CA GLY A 559 -0.66 14.19 24.54
C GLY A 559 -1.32 15.19 25.51
N SER A 560 -1.45 16.49 25.19
CA SER A 560 -1.90 17.48 26.19
C SER A 560 -3.07 18.39 25.80
N GLY A 561 -3.87 18.07 24.78
CA GLY A 561 -4.93 18.97 24.30
C GLY A 561 -6.33 18.37 24.32
N LYS A 562 -7.17 18.69 25.32
CA LYS A 562 -8.57 18.26 25.38
C LYS A 562 -9.36 18.68 24.12
N ILE A 563 -10.10 17.75 23.52
CA ILE A 563 -11.17 18.05 22.54
C ILE A 563 -12.51 17.91 23.27
N ASP A 564 -13.35 18.94 23.19
CA ASP A 564 -14.73 18.88 23.70
C ASP A 564 -15.65 18.25 22.63
N ILE A 565 -16.04 16.99 22.85
CA ILE A 565 -16.83 16.18 21.91
C ILE A 565 -18.34 16.35 22.15
N ASN A 566 -18.73 17.15 23.14
CA ASN A 566 -20.14 17.32 23.46
C ASN A 566 -20.93 18.11 22.40
N ASN A 567 -20.28 18.62 21.35
CA ASN A 567 -20.93 19.37 20.26
C ASN A 567 -21.06 18.60 18.92
N SER A 568 -20.62 17.34 18.81
CA SER A 568 -20.86 16.53 17.60
C SER A 568 -21.99 15.50 17.84
N LYS A 569 -23.12 15.69 17.16
CA LYS A 569 -24.35 14.87 17.29
C LYS A 569 -24.26 13.46 16.65
N SER A 570 -23.08 12.86 16.47
CA SER A 570 -23.00 11.52 15.86
C SER A 570 -22.66 10.44 16.90
N GLU A 571 -23.49 9.41 16.98
CA GLU A 571 -23.31 8.25 17.88
C GLU A 571 -22.11 7.36 17.48
N ASN A 572 -21.43 7.67 16.38
CA ASN A 572 -20.33 6.90 15.81
C ASN A 572 -18.97 7.06 16.54
N TYR A 573 -18.86 7.94 17.54
CA TYR A 573 -17.61 8.18 18.28
C TYR A 573 -17.27 7.13 19.36
N LYS A 574 -18.08 6.09 19.56
CA LYS A 574 -17.92 5.16 20.70
C LYS A 574 -16.85 4.08 20.50
N SER A 575 -16.41 3.77 19.28
CA SER A 575 -15.43 2.70 19.01
C SER A 575 -13.96 3.13 19.12
N TYR A 576 -13.66 4.44 19.06
CA TYR A 576 -12.29 4.98 19.20
C TYR A 576 -12.22 5.97 20.36
N ALA A 577 -12.29 5.45 21.58
CA ALA A 577 -12.24 6.23 22.82
C ALA A 577 -10.93 7.05 22.99
N GLY A 578 -9.91 6.81 22.16
CA GLY A 578 -8.57 7.41 22.26
C GLY A 578 -8.28 8.66 21.42
N LEU A 579 -9.22 9.14 20.60
CA LEU A 579 -9.04 10.35 19.76
C LEU A 579 -9.55 11.64 20.43
N LYS A 580 -10.02 11.56 21.67
CA LYS A 580 -10.71 12.66 22.36
C LYS A 580 -9.83 13.84 22.78
N ASP A 581 -8.52 13.73 22.68
CA ASP A 581 -7.57 14.66 23.31
C ASP A 581 -6.41 15.09 22.38
N VAL A 582 -6.66 15.25 21.08
CA VAL A 582 -5.60 15.62 20.11
C VAL A 582 -5.95 16.88 19.31
N SER A 583 -5.04 17.87 19.30
CA SER A 583 -5.22 19.04 18.45
C SER A 583 -5.15 18.64 16.97
N ILE A 584 -6.27 18.83 16.26
CA ILE A 584 -6.42 18.53 14.82
C ILE A 584 -5.33 19.21 13.99
N HIS A 585 -4.69 20.29 14.47
CA HIS A 585 -3.63 21.02 13.77
C HIS A 585 -2.31 20.24 13.61
N ARG A 586 -1.98 19.29 14.51
CA ARG A 586 -0.66 18.62 14.50
C ARG A 586 -0.60 17.33 13.67
N LEU A 587 -1.72 16.65 13.49
CA LEU A 587 -1.81 15.42 12.67
C LEU A 587 -1.79 15.71 11.15
N ARG A 588 -1.98 16.97 10.74
CA ARG A 588 -2.17 17.42 9.33
C ARG A 588 -0.95 17.30 8.43
N HIS A 589 0.23 17.11 9.01
CA HIS A 589 1.51 17.15 8.31
C HIS A 589 2.36 15.90 8.57
N ILE A 590 1.76 14.85 9.15
CA ILE A 590 2.46 13.58 9.42
C ILE A 590 2.23 12.66 8.22
N GLY A 591 2.83 13.03 7.08
CA GLY A 591 2.87 12.19 5.87
C GLY A 591 3.72 10.93 6.09
N GLY A 592 3.61 9.97 5.17
CA GLY A 592 4.10 8.59 5.26
C GLY A 592 5.53 8.40 5.76
N ILE A 593 6.44 9.32 5.43
CA ILE A 593 7.84 9.20 5.83
C ILE A 593 8.04 9.10 7.34
N ARG A 594 7.27 9.87 8.11
CA ARG A 594 7.42 9.86 9.57
C ARG A 594 6.97 8.53 10.16
N TRP A 595 5.99 7.86 9.55
CA TRP A 595 5.35 6.68 10.11
C TRP A 595 6.22 5.45 10.13
N PHE A 596 6.92 5.19 9.01
CA PHE A 596 7.80 4.05 8.97
C PHE A 596 9.06 4.38 9.78
N THR A 597 9.76 5.51 9.61
CA THR A 597 11.09 5.70 10.24
C THR A 597 11.15 5.57 11.77
N ILE A 598 10.09 5.95 12.48
CA ILE A 598 10.05 5.96 13.96
C ILE A 598 10.25 4.56 14.56
N PRO A 599 9.54 3.49 14.14
CA PRO A 599 9.81 2.14 14.56
C PRO A 599 11.28 1.72 14.64
N TRP A 600 12.10 2.07 13.65
CA TRP A 600 13.53 1.79 13.61
C TRP A 600 14.30 2.66 14.62
N ALA A 601 13.99 3.95 14.69
CA ALA A 601 14.61 4.89 15.63
C ALA A 601 14.38 4.51 17.11
N THR A 602 13.17 4.04 17.44
CA THR A 602 12.82 3.64 18.82
C THR A 602 13.58 2.42 19.31
N ARG A 603 14.03 1.55 18.40
CA ARG A 603 14.89 0.42 18.72
C ARG A 603 16.28 0.89 19.15
N ALA A 604 16.88 1.77 18.36
CA ALA A 604 18.20 2.32 18.64
C ALA A 604 18.26 3.06 19.99
N LEU A 605 17.23 3.85 20.31
CA LEU A 605 17.14 4.60 21.57
C LEU A 605 17.10 3.71 22.82
N LYS A 606 16.60 2.46 22.73
CA LYS A 606 16.57 1.53 23.87
C LYS A 606 17.96 0.97 24.23
N GLY A 607 18.97 1.21 23.39
CA GLY A 607 20.28 0.59 23.56
C GLY A 607 20.27 -0.90 23.22
N ASP A 608 19.19 -1.42 22.60
CA ASP A 608 19.09 -2.77 22.02
C ASP A 608 19.93 -2.87 20.73
N LEU A 609 21.21 -2.50 20.87
CA LEU A 609 22.25 -2.57 19.86
C LEU A 609 23.23 -3.62 20.34
N PRO A 610 23.10 -4.86 19.83
CA PRO A 610 24.19 -5.26 18.98
C PRO A 610 23.79 -6.00 17.71
N TYR A 611 24.60 -5.75 16.67
CA TYR A 611 25.10 -6.77 15.78
C TYR A 611 25.81 -7.84 16.63
N GLU A 612 25.03 -8.78 17.17
CA GLU A 612 25.53 -10.14 17.36
C GLU A 612 24.94 -10.95 16.22
N GLU A 613 25.80 -11.69 15.51
CA GLU A 613 25.37 -12.73 14.59
C GLU A 613 24.39 -13.64 15.35
N PRO A 614 23.17 -13.88 14.83
CA PRO A 614 22.27 -14.80 15.48
C PRO A 614 22.96 -16.16 15.55
N LYS A 615 23.23 -16.65 16.77
CA LYS A 615 23.44 -18.08 17.00
C LYS A 615 22.12 -18.76 16.71
N ILE A 616 21.95 -19.18 15.46
CA ILE A 616 20.87 -20.08 15.06
C ILE A 616 21.21 -21.42 15.72
N GLU A 617 20.66 -21.66 16.91
CA GLU A 617 20.59 -23.03 17.43
C GLU A 617 19.69 -23.82 16.48
N LYS A 618 20.29 -24.84 15.87
CA LYS A 618 19.70 -25.70 14.83
C LYS A 618 18.50 -26.50 15.33
#